data_AF-A0A958D6J4-F1
#
_entry.id   AF-A0A958D6J4-F1
#
_cell.length_a   1.000
_cell.length_b   1.000
_cell.length_c   1.000
_cell.angle_alpha   90.00
_cell.angle_beta   90.00
_cell.angle_gamma   90.00
#
_symmetry.space_group_name_H-M   'P 1'
#
loop_
_entity.id
_entity.type
_entity.pdbx_description
1 polymer ?
#
loop_
_entity_poly.entity_id
_entity_poly.type
_entity_poly.pdbx_seq_one_letter_code
_entity_poly.pdbx_strand_id
1 'polypeptide(L)'
;MTNRIDMPVEFGIPAEGRTALVLAGGGVSGAVYEIGALRAIDDLLLNRTVNDFDIYVGTSAGALVAAFLANGVSSTDLMRVVGNNHPLARFPEPKHLFHFNTRETLRRGLGLPRRLVTTSASAMARRGRVSVLDMLFSGLGDALPSGIYDMTPYGDWIEETLYSIGCSNRFDELESDLFVIATQLGNGRRSVFSSETPEVPVSDAVVASSAVPVIYKPVKIGG
;
A
#
# COMPACT_ATOMS: atom_id res chain seq x y z
N MET A 1 13.78 -47.24 4.77
CA MET A 1 14.67 -46.20 5.33
C MET A 1 13.94 -44.87 5.20
N THR A 2 13.22 -44.51 6.25
CA THR A 2 12.39 -43.31 6.39
C THR A 2 13.27 -42.21 6.95
N ASN A 3 13.56 -41.17 6.16
CA ASN A 3 14.31 -40.02 6.63
C ASN A 3 13.33 -39.04 7.28
N ARG A 4 13.04 -39.24 8.57
CA ARG A 4 12.40 -38.21 9.41
C ARG A 4 13.48 -37.19 9.75
N ILE A 5 13.28 -35.96 9.30
CA ILE A 5 14.06 -34.81 9.74
C ILE A 5 13.44 -34.38 11.08
N ASP A 6 13.76 -35.11 12.15
CA ASP A 6 13.47 -34.68 13.52
C ASP A 6 14.53 -33.66 13.92
N MET A 7 14.30 -32.40 13.56
CA MET A 7 14.96 -31.24 14.17
C MET A 7 13.94 -30.58 15.10
N PRO A 8 14.08 -30.67 16.43
CA PRO A 8 13.33 -29.80 17.31
C PRO A 8 13.85 -28.39 17.07
N VAL A 9 13.06 -27.56 16.37
CA VAL A 9 13.30 -26.12 16.35
C VAL A 9 12.84 -25.62 17.72
N GLU A 10 13.72 -25.71 18.72
CA GLU A 10 13.56 -24.92 19.92
C GLU A 10 13.73 -23.45 19.52
N PHE A 11 12.61 -22.75 19.37
CA PHE A 11 12.59 -21.29 19.36
C PHE A 11 13.00 -20.82 20.76
N GLY A 12 14.31 -20.78 21.00
CA GLY A 12 14.86 -20.16 22.20
C GLY A 12 14.31 -18.74 22.31
N ILE A 13 13.71 -18.43 23.46
CA ILE A 13 13.18 -17.10 23.76
C ILE A 13 14.37 -16.12 23.63
N PRO A 14 14.35 -15.17 22.69
CA PRO A 14 15.41 -14.17 22.61
C PRO A 14 15.45 -13.39 23.93
N ALA A 15 16.65 -13.13 24.44
CA ALA A 15 16.88 -12.28 25.61
C ALA A 15 16.22 -10.90 25.44
N GLU A 16 15.81 -10.29 26.56
CA GLU A 16 15.18 -8.95 26.67
C GLU A 16 15.62 -7.99 25.56
N GLY A 17 14.80 -7.87 24.52
CA GLY A 17 15.08 -7.07 23.35
C GLY A 17 13.78 -6.80 22.61
N ARG A 18 13.69 -5.64 21.96
CA ARG A 18 12.49 -5.26 21.21
C ARG A 18 12.30 -6.20 20.02
N THR A 19 11.08 -6.66 19.83
CA THR A 19 10.65 -7.57 18.78
C THR A 19 9.91 -6.82 17.69
N ALA A 20 10.08 -7.24 16.44
CA ALA A 20 9.46 -6.60 15.30
C ALA A 20 8.66 -7.60 14.45
N LEU A 21 7.47 -7.18 14.03
CA LEU A 21 6.67 -7.84 13.02
C LEU A 21 6.80 -7.07 11.69
N VAL A 22 7.32 -7.74 10.66
CA VAL A 22 7.57 -7.14 9.33
C VAL A 22 6.63 -7.76 8.31
N LEU A 23 5.82 -6.91 7.69
CA LEU A 23 4.69 -7.27 6.84
C LEU A 23 4.92 -6.78 5.41
N ALA A 24 4.75 -7.70 4.46
CA ALA A 24 5.19 -7.50 3.09
C ALA A 24 4.09 -6.88 2.21
N GLY A 25 4.49 -6.36 1.05
CA GLY A 25 3.54 -5.97 0.02
C GLY A 25 2.93 -7.18 -0.69
N GLY A 26 1.70 -7.02 -1.17
CA GLY A 26 1.04 -8.08 -1.96
C GLY A 26 -0.34 -7.71 -2.52
N GLY A 27 -0.71 -6.43 -2.51
CA GLY A 27 -2.05 -5.96 -2.87
C GLY A 27 -3.14 -6.56 -1.97
N VAL A 28 -4.40 -6.47 -2.43
CA VAL A 28 -5.57 -6.91 -1.65
C VAL A 28 -5.50 -8.38 -1.27
N SER A 29 -5.12 -9.25 -2.20
CA SER A 29 -4.94 -10.68 -1.94
C SER A 29 -3.83 -10.95 -0.91
N GLY A 30 -2.75 -10.16 -0.96
CA GLY A 30 -1.67 -10.21 0.02
C GLY A 30 -2.17 -9.88 1.42
N ALA A 31 -2.95 -8.81 1.57
CA ALA A 31 -3.55 -8.45 2.87
C ALA A 31 -4.42 -9.57 3.44
N VAL A 32 -5.27 -10.19 2.62
CA VAL A 32 -6.13 -11.31 3.06
C VAL A 32 -5.31 -12.52 3.49
N TYR A 33 -4.28 -12.87 2.72
CA TYR A 33 -3.39 -13.98 3.06
C TYR A 33 -2.62 -13.71 4.36
N GLU A 34 -2.10 -12.49 4.51
CA GLU A 34 -1.32 -12.07 5.67
C GLU A 34 -2.16 -12.06 6.94
N ILE A 35 -3.40 -11.54 6.90
CA ILE A 35 -4.35 -11.60 8.02
C ILE A 35 -4.64 -13.06 8.42
N GLY A 36 -4.79 -13.96 7.44
CA GLY A 36 -4.95 -15.39 7.71
C GLY A 36 -3.72 -16.03 8.34
N ALA A 37 -2.53 -15.72 7.85
CA ALA A 37 -1.27 -16.20 8.42
C ALA A 37 -1.08 -15.69 9.84
N LEU A 38 -1.35 -14.41 10.10
CA LEU A 38 -1.27 -13.80 11.42
C LEU A 38 -2.25 -14.44 12.39
N ARG A 39 -3.49 -14.70 11.97
CA ARG A 39 -4.48 -15.41 12.79
C ARG A 39 -4.00 -16.82 13.16
N ALA A 40 -3.40 -17.53 12.22
CA ALA A 40 -2.83 -18.85 12.49
C ALA A 40 -1.60 -18.79 13.42
N ILE A 41 -0.74 -17.77 13.26
CA ILE A 41 0.39 -17.52 14.17
C ILE A 41 -0.13 -17.23 15.57
N ASP A 42 -1.17 -16.41 15.70
CA ASP A 42 -1.81 -16.07 16.98
C ASP A 42 -2.28 -17.32 17.74
N ASP A 43 -2.81 -18.32 17.03
CA ASP A 43 -3.22 -19.61 17.61
C ASP A 43 -2.03 -20.50 18.04
N LEU A 44 -0.82 -20.23 17.53
CA LEU A 44 0.40 -20.98 17.85
C LEU A 44 1.26 -20.30 18.94
N LEU A 45 1.08 -18.99 19.16
CA LEU A 45 1.80 -18.26 20.19
C LEU A 45 1.27 -18.63 21.59
N LEU A 46 2.18 -18.94 22.51
CA LEU A 46 1.85 -19.29 23.90
C LEU A 46 1.97 -18.04 24.78
N ASN A 47 0.87 -17.62 25.41
CA ASN A 47 0.79 -16.43 26.28
C ASN A 47 1.24 -15.12 25.59
N ARG A 48 1.19 -15.08 24.26
CA ARG A 48 1.50 -13.93 23.42
C ARG A 48 0.57 -13.93 22.23
N THR A 49 0.44 -12.77 21.60
CA THR A 49 -0.33 -12.54 20.39
C THR A 49 0.53 -11.78 19.39
N VAL A 50 0.06 -11.71 18.15
CA VAL A 50 0.65 -10.85 17.12
C VAL A 50 0.54 -9.35 17.43
N ASN A 51 -0.22 -8.97 18.46
CA ASN A 51 -0.30 -7.60 18.97
C ASN A 51 0.77 -7.28 20.04
N ASP A 52 1.51 -8.28 20.53
CA ASP A 52 2.53 -8.09 21.57
C ASP A 52 3.94 -7.79 21.02
N PHE A 53 4.07 -7.50 19.71
CA PHE A 53 5.32 -7.03 19.12
C PHE A 53 5.53 -5.54 19.42
N ASP A 54 6.77 -5.14 19.71
CA ASP A 54 7.11 -3.76 20.05
C ASP A 54 7.13 -2.83 18.82
N ILE A 55 7.34 -3.41 17.64
CA ILE A 55 7.58 -2.71 16.37
C ILE A 55 6.79 -3.38 15.25
N TYR A 56 6.07 -2.61 14.46
CA TYR A 56 5.38 -3.04 13.26
C TYR A 56 5.95 -2.32 12.05
N VAL A 57 6.36 -3.07 11.03
CA VAL A 57 6.88 -2.51 9.78
C VAL A 57 6.04 -3.04 8.64
N GLY A 58 5.53 -2.16 7.78
CA GLY A 58 4.64 -2.57 6.69
C GLY A 58 4.94 -1.88 5.37
N THR A 59 4.73 -2.62 4.27
CA THR A 59 4.79 -2.10 2.90
C THR A 59 3.51 -2.44 2.13
N SER A 60 2.87 -1.46 1.49
CA SER A 60 1.62 -1.61 0.72
C SER A 60 0.53 -2.31 1.54
N ALA A 61 0.10 -3.51 1.14
CA ALA A 61 -0.85 -4.34 1.89
C ALA A 61 -0.42 -4.55 3.35
N GLY A 62 0.84 -4.89 3.59
CA GLY A 62 1.38 -5.04 4.93
C GLY A 62 1.43 -3.74 5.72
N ALA A 63 1.46 -2.57 5.07
CA ALA A 63 1.33 -1.28 5.76
C ALA A 63 -0.07 -1.09 6.34
N LEU A 64 -1.10 -1.50 5.61
CA LEU A 64 -2.48 -1.49 6.12
C LEU A 64 -2.63 -2.41 7.33
N VAL A 65 -2.14 -3.65 7.22
CA VAL A 65 -2.24 -4.64 8.29
C VAL A 65 -1.43 -4.20 9.52
N ALA A 66 -0.19 -3.74 9.31
CA ALA A 66 0.65 -3.18 10.38
C ALA A 66 -0.02 -2.00 11.09
N ALA A 67 -0.66 -1.09 10.35
CA ALA A 67 -1.33 0.07 10.92
C ALA A 67 -2.45 -0.32 11.88
N PHE A 68 -3.26 -1.33 11.54
CA PHE A 68 -4.31 -1.82 12.43
C PHE A 68 -3.75 -2.60 13.63
N LEU A 69 -2.73 -3.45 13.44
CA LEU A 69 -2.10 -4.19 14.54
C LEU A 69 -1.43 -3.26 15.55
N ALA A 70 -0.70 -2.25 15.08
CA ALA A 70 -0.06 -1.24 15.93
C ALA A 70 -1.08 -0.37 16.69
N ASN A 71 -2.30 -0.29 16.18
CA ASN A 71 -3.46 0.30 16.86
C ASN A 71 -4.18 -0.68 17.82
N GLY A 72 -3.63 -1.86 18.04
CA GLY A 72 -4.20 -2.87 18.95
C GLY A 72 -5.35 -3.69 18.36
N VAL A 73 -5.65 -3.57 17.06
CA VAL A 73 -6.69 -4.39 16.43
C VAL A 73 -6.22 -5.84 16.38
N SER A 74 -7.02 -6.76 16.91
CA SER A 74 -6.65 -8.17 17.00
C SER A 74 -6.64 -8.87 15.63
N SER A 75 -5.84 -9.93 15.49
CA SER A 75 -5.87 -10.82 14.31
C SER A 75 -7.28 -11.37 14.02
N THR A 76 -8.06 -11.59 15.08
CA THR A 76 -9.45 -12.05 15.01
C THR A 76 -10.37 -10.99 14.44
N ASP A 77 -10.23 -9.73 14.86
CA ASP A 77 -11.06 -8.64 14.34
C ASP A 77 -10.68 -8.30 12.90
N LEU A 78 -9.39 -8.34 12.54
CA LEU A 78 -8.95 -8.24 11.15
C LEU A 78 -9.57 -9.33 10.27
N MET A 79 -9.62 -10.57 10.75
CA MET A 79 -10.29 -11.67 10.05
C MET A 79 -11.80 -11.42 9.90
N ARG A 80 -12.46 -10.85 10.92
CA ARG A 80 -13.88 -10.45 10.84
C ARG A 80 -14.10 -9.33 9.84
N VAL A 81 -13.18 -8.37 9.71
CA VAL A 81 -13.25 -7.30 8.71
C VAL A 81 -13.18 -7.90 7.32
N VAL A 82 -12.20 -8.78 7.04
CA VAL A 82 -12.06 -9.51 5.77
C VAL A 82 -13.33 -10.30 5.44
N GLY A 83 -13.90 -10.99 6.43
CA GLY A 83 -15.15 -11.73 6.29
C GLY A 83 -16.42 -10.88 6.25
N ASN A 84 -16.31 -9.54 6.30
CA ASN A 84 -17.43 -8.59 6.39
C ASN A 84 -18.39 -8.83 7.57
N ASN A 85 -17.87 -9.42 8.65
CA ASN A 85 -18.60 -9.80 9.86
C ASN A 85 -18.23 -8.94 11.08
N HIS A 86 -17.33 -7.96 10.94
CA HIS A 86 -17.02 -7.02 12.02
C HIS A 86 -18.18 -6.04 12.25
N PRO A 87 -18.54 -5.64 13.48
CA PRO A 87 -19.70 -4.76 13.70
C PRO A 87 -19.54 -3.36 13.11
N LEU A 88 -18.32 -2.81 13.13
CA LEU A 88 -18.05 -1.39 12.84
C LEU A 88 -17.19 -1.15 11.60
N ALA A 89 -16.69 -2.21 10.96
CA ALA A 89 -15.74 -2.10 9.86
C ALA A 89 -16.03 -3.14 8.78
N ARG A 90 -15.65 -2.84 7.53
CA ARG A 90 -15.80 -3.71 6.37
C ARG A 90 -14.53 -3.65 5.54
N PHE A 91 -14.17 -4.75 4.90
CA PHE A 91 -13.00 -4.81 4.04
C PHE A 91 -13.19 -3.91 2.80
N PRO A 92 -12.12 -3.31 2.24
CA PRO A 92 -12.28 -2.35 1.15
C PRO A 92 -12.80 -3.04 -0.11
N GLU A 93 -13.91 -2.53 -0.64
CA GLU A 93 -14.42 -2.91 -1.95
C GLU A 93 -13.54 -2.42 -3.11
N PRO A 94 -13.62 -3.06 -4.30
CA PRO A 94 -12.86 -2.65 -5.49
C PRO A 94 -13.02 -1.16 -5.85
N LYS A 95 -14.17 -0.56 -5.55
CA LYS A 95 -14.44 0.87 -5.81
C LYS A 95 -13.52 1.83 -5.05
N HIS A 96 -13.00 1.42 -3.89
CA HIS A 96 -12.09 2.25 -3.11
C HIS A 96 -10.68 2.27 -3.72
N LEU A 97 -10.29 1.16 -4.36
CA LEU A 97 -8.97 1.00 -4.96
C LEU A 97 -8.94 1.45 -6.42
N PHE A 98 -10.00 1.18 -7.19
CA PHE A 98 -10.03 1.42 -8.63
C PHE A 98 -10.97 2.58 -9.00
N HIS A 99 -10.81 3.75 -8.37
CA HIS A 99 -11.56 4.94 -8.76
C HIS A 99 -10.94 5.59 -9.98
N PHE A 100 -11.64 5.54 -11.13
CA PHE A 100 -11.12 6.09 -12.38
C PHE A 100 -10.96 7.60 -12.28
N ASN A 101 -9.77 8.13 -12.55
CA ASN A 101 -9.52 9.58 -12.51
C ASN A 101 -10.07 10.26 -13.78
N THR A 102 -11.40 10.37 -13.86
CA THR A 102 -12.14 10.80 -15.07
C THR A 102 -11.78 12.23 -15.47
N ARG A 103 -11.55 13.13 -14.50
CA ARG A 103 -11.33 14.56 -14.75
C ARG A 103 -9.94 14.84 -15.34
N GLU A 104 -8.91 14.14 -14.89
CA GLU A 104 -7.56 14.25 -15.43
C GLU A 104 -7.42 13.49 -16.75
N THR A 105 -7.99 12.29 -16.82
CA THR A 105 -7.98 11.46 -18.04
C THR A 105 -8.72 12.15 -19.18
N LEU A 106 -9.86 12.80 -18.92
CA LEU A 106 -10.61 13.54 -19.93
C LEU A 106 -9.87 14.82 -20.37
N ARG A 107 -9.30 15.59 -19.44
CA ARG A 107 -8.54 16.81 -19.76
C ARG A 107 -7.28 16.52 -20.58
N ARG A 108 -6.53 15.46 -20.24
CA ARG A 108 -5.35 15.02 -21.01
C ARG A 108 -5.75 14.30 -22.30
N GLY A 109 -6.87 13.57 -22.28
CA GLY A 109 -7.47 12.92 -23.44
C GLY A 109 -7.87 13.90 -24.55
N LEU A 110 -8.40 15.07 -24.19
CA LEU A 110 -8.72 16.14 -25.14
C LEU A 110 -7.49 16.79 -25.80
N GLY A 111 -6.29 16.61 -25.24
CA GLY A 111 -5.02 17.08 -25.81
C GLY A 111 -4.37 16.12 -26.80
N LEU A 112 -4.75 14.84 -26.78
CA LEU A 112 -4.22 13.78 -27.66
C LEU A 112 -4.47 14.02 -29.16
N PRO A 113 -5.64 14.47 -29.63
CA PRO A 113 -5.91 14.62 -31.06
C PRO A 113 -4.96 15.63 -31.71
N ARG A 114 -4.72 16.76 -31.05
CA ARG A 114 -3.84 17.82 -31.57
C ARG A 114 -2.39 17.36 -31.65
N ARG A 115 -1.91 16.61 -30.65
CA ARG A 115 -0.52 16.14 -30.58
C ARG A 115 -0.23 15.03 -31.59
N LEU A 116 -1.18 14.11 -31.78
CA LEU A 116 -1.10 13.10 -32.84
C LEU A 116 -1.08 13.73 -34.24
N VAL A 117 -1.89 14.77 -34.48
CA VAL A 117 -1.91 15.52 -35.74
C VAL A 117 -0.61 16.29 -35.98
N THR A 118 -0.03 16.93 -34.97
CA THR A 118 1.26 17.64 -35.12
C THR A 118 2.43 16.69 -35.33
N THR A 119 2.46 15.53 -34.66
CA THR A 119 3.52 14.52 -34.85
C THR A 119 3.43 13.86 -36.22
N SER A 120 2.21 13.55 -36.69
CA SER A 120 1.99 13.00 -38.03
C SER A 120 2.30 14.01 -39.15
N ALA A 121 1.95 15.29 -38.97
CA ALA A 121 2.35 16.36 -39.90
C ALA A 121 3.88 16.55 -39.96
N SER A 122 4.56 16.43 -38.82
CA SER A 122 6.03 16.56 -38.73
C SER A 122 6.76 15.34 -39.31
N ALA A 123 6.17 14.14 -39.16
CA ALA A 123 6.66 12.90 -39.76
C ALA A 123 6.45 12.85 -41.28
N MET A 124 5.36 13.43 -41.80
CA MET A 124 5.16 13.57 -43.25
C MET A 124 6.11 14.59 -43.89
N ALA A 125 6.52 15.63 -43.15
CA ALA A 125 7.50 16.61 -43.61
C ALA A 125 8.94 16.07 -43.63
N ARG A 126 9.26 15.05 -42.83
CA ARG A 126 10.56 14.39 -42.80
C ARG A 126 10.48 13.03 -43.50
N ARG A 127 10.81 13.01 -44.79
CA ARG A 127 10.89 11.81 -45.63
C ARG A 127 12.06 10.90 -45.20
N GLY A 128 11.92 10.19 -44.09
CA GLY A 128 12.94 9.25 -43.61
C GLY A 128 12.67 8.68 -42.21
N ARG A 129 12.24 7.41 -42.16
CA ARG A 129 12.25 6.46 -41.03
C ARG A 129 12.01 7.07 -39.63
N VAL A 130 10.77 7.39 -39.32
CA VAL A 130 10.34 7.49 -37.91
C VAL A 130 9.96 6.08 -37.47
N SER A 131 10.66 5.52 -36.49
CA SER A 131 10.37 4.17 -35.97
C SER A 131 9.03 4.17 -35.23
N VAL A 132 8.27 3.07 -35.31
CA VAL A 132 7.05 2.87 -34.50
C VAL A 132 7.37 3.01 -33.01
N LEU A 133 8.57 2.60 -32.59
CA LEU A 133 9.06 2.80 -31.23
C LEU A 133 9.28 4.28 -30.90
N ASP A 134 9.87 5.06 -31.81
CA ASP A 134 10.04 6.51 -31.60
C ASP A 134 8.68 7.20 -31.46
N MET A 135 7.68 6.81 -32.25
CA MET A 135 6.33 7.38 -32.19
C MET A 135 5.62 7.02 -30.87
N LEU A 136 5.84 5.81 -30.35
CA LEU A 136 5.32 5.35 -29.07
C LEU A 136 6.01 6.09 -27.89
N PHE A 137 7.33 6.21 -27.90
CA PHE A 137 8.06 6.85 -26.81
C PHE A 137 7.93 8.39 -26.80
N SER A 138 7.93 9.05 -27.96
CA SER A 138 7.84 10.52 -28.05
C SER A 138 6.40 11.08 -28.07
N GLY A 139 5.41 10.28 -28.45
CA GLY A 139 4.00 10.70 -28.48
C GLY A 139 3.15 10.15 -27.34
N LEU A 140 3.42 8.92 -26.90
CA LEU A 140 2.65 8.24 -25.85
C LEU A 140 3.33 8.33 -24.48
N GLY A 141 4.66 8.39 -24.40
CA GLY A 141 5.41 8.52 -23.14
C GLY A 141 5.02 9.77 -22.32
N ASP A 142 4.92 10.92 -22.98
CA ASP A 142 4.46 12.19 -22.38
C ASP A 142 2.93 12.26 -22.17
N ALA A 143 2.20 11.30 -22.75
CA ALA A 143 0.74 11.20 -22.65
C ALA A 143 0.29 10.08 -21.69
N LEU A 144 1.21 9.24 -21.20
CA LEU A 144 0.90 8.23 -20.21
C LEU A 144 0.43 8.96 -18.93
N PRO A 145 -0.79 8.68 -18.45
CA PRO A 145 -1.29 9.28 -17.22
C PRO A 145 -0.31 9.00 -16.08
N SER A 146 -0.14 9.95 -15.16
CA SER A 146 0.64 9.73 -13.92
C SER A 146 0.06 8.60 -13.06
N GLY A 147 -1.18 8.19 -13.34
CA GLY A 147 -1.88 7.02 -12.82
C GLY A 147 -3.30 7.02 -13.39
N ILE A 148 -3.88 5.85 -13.64
CA ILE A 148 -5.25 5.72 -14.17
C ILE A 148 -6.28 5.85 -13.03
N TYR A 149 -5.89 5.42 -11.84
CA TYR A 149 -6.74 5.36 -10.66
C TYR A 149 -6.29 6.32 -9.58
N ASP A 150 -7.27 6.97 -8.95
CA ASP A 150 -7.09 7.79 -7.76
C ASP A 150 -7.35 6.95 -6.51
N MET A 151 -6.54 7.13 -5.47
CA MET A 151 -6.64 6.37 -4.22
C MET A 151 -7.14 7.22 -3.05
N THR A 152 -7.61 8.45 -3.28
CA THR A 152 -8.30 9.24 -2.25
C THR A 152 -9.42 8.42 -1.57
N PRO A 153 -10.32 7.70 -2.30
CA PRO A 153 -11.35 6.90 -1.63
C PRO A 153 -10.80 5.76 -0.77
N TYR A 154 -9.60 5.26 -1.06
CA TYR A 154 -8.93 4.27 -0.23
C TYR A 154 -8.38 4.90 1.05
N GLY A 155 -7.79 6.10 0.96
CA GLY A 155 -7.35 6.87 2.13
C GLY A 155 -8.51 7.24 3.05
N ASP A 156 -9.59 7.78 2.48
CA ASP A 156 -10.82 8.12 3.22
C ASP A 156 -11.38 6.88 3.94
N TRP A 157 -11.42 5.73 3.26
CA TRP A 157 -11.87 4.48 3.86
C TRP A 157 -10.98 4.02 5.02
N ILE A 158 -9.64 4.14 4.92
CA ILE A 158 -8.72 3.79 6.02
C ILE A 158 -9.00 4.69 7.22
N GLU A 159 -9.05 6.00 7.00
CA GLU A 159 -9.29 6.98 8.05
C GLU A 159 -10.64 6.76 8.75
N GLU A 160 -11.73 6.63 7.98
CA GLU A 160 -13.05 6.34 8.51
C GLU A 160 -13.09 5.03 9.30
N THR A 161 -12.38 4.00 8.82
CA THR A 161 -12.32 2.70 9.50
C THR A 161 -11.57 2.81 10.82
N LEU A 162 -10.42 3.49 10.86
CA LEU A 162 -9.65 3.72 12.08
C LEU A 162 -10.51 4.44 13.13
N TYR A 163 -11.17 5.55 12.77
CA TYR A 163 -12.04 6.26 13.71
C TYR A 163 -13.23 5.43 14.16
N SER A 164 -13.86 4.67 13.25
CA SER A 164 -15.06 3.87 13.57
C SER A 164 -14.79 2.78 14.61
N ILE A 165 -13.56 2.29 14.69
CA ILE A 165 -13.15 1.28 15.68
C ILE A 165 -12.35 1.87 16.85
N GLY A 166 -12.25 3.20 16.94
CA GLY A 166 -11.58 3.91 18.05
C GLY A 166 -10.06 3.95 17.96
N CYS A 167 -9.49 3.71 16.78
CA CYS A 167 -8.05 3.76 16.51
C CYS A 167 -7.58 5.18 16.16
N SER A 168 -6.27 5.42 16.29
CA SER A 168 -5.63 6.66 15.89
C SER A 168 -5.19 6.63 14.42
N ASN A 169 -5.30 7.80 13.77
CA ASN A 169 -4.73 8.05 12.44
C ASN A 169 -3.37 8.78 12.53
N ARG A 170 -2.72 8.80 13.70
CA ARG A 170 -1.43 9.45 13.93
C ARG A 170 -0.41 8.47 14.50
N PHE A 171 0.84 8.58 14.04
CA PHE A 171 1.91 7.67 14.47
C PHE A 171 2.37 7.92 15.93
N ASP A 172 2.31 9.15 16.41
CA ASP A 172 2.76 9.56 17.75
C ASP A 172 1.77 9.22 18.88
N GLU A 173 0.58 8.74 18.52
CA GLU A 173 -0.46 8.31 19.47
C GLU A 173 -0.51 6.79 19.65
N LEU A 174 0.30 6.03 18.91
CA LEU A 174 0.34 4.57 18.99
C LEU A 174 1.22 4.09 20.14
N GLU A 175 0.79 3.06 20.86
CA GLU A 175 1.60 2.46 21.93
C GLU A 175 2.80 1.69 21.37
N SER A 176 2.67 1.14 20.16
CA SER A 176 3.72 0.41 19.44
C SER A 176 4.33 1.25 18.33
N ASP A 177 5.60 1.01 18.00
CA ASP A 177 6.25 1.74 16.90
C ASP A 177 5.76 1.23 15.55
N LEU A 178 5.13 2.10 14.75
CA LEU A 178 4.71 1.80 13.39
C LEU A 178 5.64 2.45 12.37
N PHE A 179 6.14 1.65 11.43
CA PHE A 179 6.94 2.10 10.28
C PHE A 179 6.24 1.72 8.98
N VAL A 180 5.83 2.72 8.21
CA VAL A 180 5.26 2.54 6.87
C VAL A 180 6.30 2.87 5.81
N ILE A 181 6.62 1.89 4.97
CA ILE A 181 7.66 2.01 3.95
C ILE A 181 7.05 2.40 2.61
N ALA A 182 7.49 3.50 2.02
CA ALA A 182 7.06 3.95 0.70
C ALA A 182 8.26 4.26 -0.21
N THR A 183 7.99 4.45 -1.51
CA THR A 183 9.02 4.80 -2.50
C THR A 183 8.78 6.21 -3.04
N GLN A 184 9.79 7.08 -2.97
CA GLN A 184 9.76 8.40 -3.59
C GLN A 184 9.96 8.27 -5.10
N LEU A 185 8.94 8.62 -5.89
CA LEU A 185 8.97 8.43 -7.34
C LEU A 185 10.00 9.30 -8.07
N GLY A 186 10.36 10.46 -7.52
CA GLY A 186 11.30 11.38 -8.17
C GLY A 186 12.74 10.88 -8.21
N ASN A 187 13.14 10.03 -7.27
CA ASN A 187 14.54 9.58 -7.12
C ASN A 187 14.68 8.08 -6.79
N GLY A 188 13.58 7.34 -6.63
CA GLY A 188 13.56 5.92 -6.28
C GLY A 188 14.00 5.61 -4.84
N ARG A 189 14.17 6.62 -3.97
CA ARG A 189 14.61 6.41 -2.59
C ARG A 189 13.46 5.93 -1.72
N ARG A 190 13.81 5.11 -0.73
CA ARG A 190 12.89 4.71 0.34
C ARG A 190 12.51 5.93 1.19
N SER A 191 11.21 6.14 1.38
CA SER A 191 10.64 6.98 2.42
C SER A 191 10.15 6.10 3.57
N VAL A 192 10.28 6.56 4.80
CA VAL A 192 9.80 5.87 5.99
C VAL A 192 8.94 6.85 6.77
N PHE A 193 7.68 6.49 7.00
CA PHE A 193 6.77 7.24 7.86
C PHE A 193 6.67 6.54 9.21
N SER A 194 6.74 7.32 10.29
CA SER A 194 6.75 6.84 11.66
C SER A 194 6.37 7.98 12.63
N SER A 195 6.56 7.77 13.94
CA SER A 195 6.42 8.83 14.95
C SER A 195 7.36 10.02 14.73
N GLU A 196 8.43 9.87 13.93
CA GLU A 196 9.31 10.95 13.49
C GLU A 196 8.70 11.85 12.38
N THR A 197 7.55 11.46 11.80
CA THR A 197 6.79 12.22 10.80
C THR A 197 5.33 12.43 11.26
N PRO A 198 5.10 13.08 12.43
CA PRO A 198 3.78 13.17 13.06
C PRO A 198 2.77 14.03 12.28
N GLU A 199 3.24 14.81 11.30
CA GLU A 199 2.41 15.59 10.39
C GLU A 199 1.74 14.76 9.29
N VAL A 200 2.20 13.53 9.05
CA VAL A 200 1.67 12.63 8.02
C VAL A 200 0.66 11.68 8.66
N PRO A 201 -0.62 11.71 8.25
CA PRO A 201 -1.60 10.73 8.71
C PRO A 201 -1.20 9.29 8.34
N VAL A 202 -1.56 8.33 9.19
CA VAL A 202 -1.30 6.90 8.94
C VAL A 202 -2.00 6.46 7.64
N SER A 203 -3.23 6.92 7.41
CA SER A 203 -3.98 6.68 6.17
C SER A 203 -3.20 7.12 4.93
N ASP A 204 -2.70 8.35 4.90
CA ASP A 204 -1.93 8.91 3.79
C ASP A 204 -0.61 8.15 3.56
N ALA A 205 0.08 7.77 4.64
CA ALA A 205 1.29 6.97 4.55
C ALA A 205 1.03 5.59 3.93
N VAL A 206 -0.06 4.91 4.32
CA VAL A 206 -0.48 3.61 3.76
C VAL A 206 -0.87 3.75 2.28
N VAL A 207 -1.58 4.83 1.91
CA VAL A 207 -1.92 5.13 0.52
C VAL A 207 -0.65 5.37 -0.30
N ALA A 208 0.29 6.17 0.19
CA ALA A 208 1.57 6.43 -0.47
C ALA A 208 2.40 5.15 -0.65
N SER A 209 2.40 4.28 0.37
CA SER A 209 3.05 2.97 0.33
C SER A 209 2.40 2.01 -0.68
N SER A 210 1.11 2.19 -0.98
CA SER A 210 0.33 1.36 -1.89
C SER A 210 0.28 1.89 -3.34
N ALA A 211 0.84 3.09 -3.59
CA ALA A 211 0.75 3.77 -4.88
C ALA A 211 1.73 3.20 -5.91
N VAL A 212 1.37 2.03 -6.47
CA VAL A 212 2.12 1.40 -7.57
C VAL A 212 2.21 2.36 -8.76
N PRO A 213 3.43 2.67 -9.25
CA PRO A 213 3.64 3.55 -10.39
C PRO A 213 2.82 3.11 -11.61
N VAL A 214 2.41 4.07 -12.46
CA VAL A 214 1.61 3.86 -13.68
C VAL A 214 0.15 3.46 -13.43
N ILE A 215 -0.13 2.69 -12.37
CA ILE A 215 -1.49 2.27 -12.00
C ILE A 215 -2.20 3.37 -11.21
N TYR A 216 -1.57 3.85 -10.13
CA TYR A 216 -2.15 4.82 -9.22
C TYR A 216 -1.49 6.18 -9.33
N LYS A 217 -2.29 7.23 -9.11
CA LYS A 217 -1.76 8.59 -9.02
C LYS A 217 -0.79 8.70 -7.84
N PRO A 218 0.37 9.35 -7.99
CA PRO A 218 1.29 9.60 -6.90
C PRO A 218 0.63 10.41 -5.78
N VAL A 219 0.83 9.98 -4.55
CA VAL A 219 0.47 10.76 -3.36
C VAL A 219 1.54 11.83 -3.14
N LYS A 220 1.11 13.06 -2.86
CA LYS A 220 2.02 14.16 -2.53
C LYS A 220 2.02 14.37 -1.02
N ILE A 221 3.16 14.10 -0.38
CA ILE A 221 3.37 14.29 1.06
C ILE A 221 4.61 15.18 1.20
N GLY A 222 4.47 16.35 1.82
CA GLY A 222 5.59 17.27 2.07
C GLY A 222 6.09 18.10 0.88
N GLY A 223 5.43 18.04 -0.29
CA GLY A 223 5.75 18.84 -1.49
C GLY A 223 6.03 18.04 -2.75
#